data_AF-X1RBL3-F1
#
_entry.id   AF-X1RBL3-F1
#
_cell.length_a   1.000
_cell.length_b   1.000
_cell.length_c   1.000
_cell.angle_alpha   90.00
_cell.angle_beta   90.00
_cell.angle_gamma   90.00
#
_symmetry.space_group_name_H-M   'P 1'
#
loop_
_entity.id
_entity.type
_entity.pdbx_description
1 polymer ?
#
loop_
_entity_poly.entity_id
_entity_poly.type
_entity_poly.pdbx_seq_one_letter_code
_entity_poly.pdbx_strand_id
1 'polypeptide(L)' 'LSGLSDKTIELEVIKRVIPRMSKGNWLFWGIMAFIGFNLIWLGLVERFAPQWVGTIIGFLIFLAIFKYGPREKEEEE' A
#
# COMPACT_ATOMS: atom_id res chain seq x y z
N LEU A 1 4.76 29.22 24.02
CA LEU A 1 5.95 28.77 23.27
C LEU A 1 6.29 27.29 23.48
N SER A 2 5.91 26.64 24.60
CA SER A 2 6.17 25.21 24.83
C SER A 2 5.40 24.25 23.90
N GLY A 3 4.13 24.51 23.62
CA GLY A 3 3.31 23.62 22.78
C GLY A 3 3.62 23.65 21.27
N LEU A 4 4.46 24.59 20.81
CA LEU A 4 4.92 24.61 19.41
C LEU A 4 6.08 23.65 19.20
N SER A 5 6.96 23.50 20.21
CA SER A 5 8.10 22.58 20.19
C SER A 5 7.65 21.12 20.15
N ASP A 6 6.64 20.76 20.97
CA ASP A 6 6.11 19.39 21.01
C ASP A 6 5.53 18.96 19.66
N LYS A 7 4.76 19.83 18.99
CA LYS A 7 4.19 19.50 17.67
C LYS A 7 5.26 19.29 16.60
N THR A 8 6.37 20.04 16.66
CA THR A 8 7.47 19.88 15.71
C THR A 8 8.20 18.55 15.92
N ILE A 9 8.40 18.15 17.18
CA ILE A 9 9.01 16.87 17.56
C ILE A 9 8.11 15.69 17.14
N GLU A 10 6.80 15.78 17.41
CA GLU A 10 5.81 14.79 16.98
C GLU A 10 5.83 14.61 15.45
N LEU A 11 5.88 15.71 14.70
CA LEU A 11 5.93 15.66 13.23
C LEU A 11 7.25 15.08 12.69
N GLU A 12 8.38 15.35 13.33
CA GLU A 12 9.68 14.75 12.97
C GLU A 12 9.75 13.26 13.31
N VAL A 13 9.21 12.85 14.46
CA VAL A 13 9.14 11.46 14.89
C VAL A 13 8.24 10.67 13.94
N ILE A 14 7.06 11.20 13.60
CA ILE A 14 6.14 10.56 12.64
C ILE A 14 6.81 10.43 11.26
N LYS A 15 7.54 11.45 10.80
CA LYS A 15 8.31 11.36 9.54
C LYS A 15 9.42 10.30 9.59
N ARG A 16 10.08 10.10 10.73
CA ARG A 16 11.15 9.10 10.89
C ARG A 16 10.63 7.67 11.03
N VAL A 17 9.44 7.47 11.58
CA VAL A 17 8.88 6.14 11.85
C VAL A 17 8.33 5.47 10.59
N ILE A 18 8.02 6.22 9.53
CA ILE A 18 7.58 5.61 8.26
C ILE A 18 8.81 5.01 7.56
N PRO A 19 8.96 3.67 7.53
CA PRO A 19 10.10 3.06 6.87
C PRO A 19 10.04 3.43 5.38
N ARG A 20 11.08 4.11 4.90
CA ARG A 20 11.26 4.41 3.48
C ARG A 20 11.43 3.08 2.74
N MET A 21 10.39 2.65 2.05
CA MET A 21 10.38 1.38 1.33
C MET A 21 10.65 1.62 -0.15
N SER A 22 11.62 0.89 -0.69
CA SER A 22 12.00 0.99 -2.11
C SER A 22 10.85 0.60 -3.05
N LYS A 23 10.90 1.09 -4.30
CA LYS A 23 9.94 0.74 -5.38
C LYS A 23 9.76 -0.77 -5.53
N GLY A 24 10.84 -1.54 -5.36
CA GLY A 24 10.81 -3.01 -5.41
C GLY A 24 10.03 -3.65 -4.26
N ASN A 25 10.12 -3.09 -3.06
CA ASN A 25 9.36 -3.60 -1.91
C ASN A 25 7.86 -3.32 -2.05
N TRP A 26 7.49 -2.15 -2.57
CA TRP A 26 6.09 -1.84 -2.91
C TRP A 26 5.52 -2.77 -3.99
N LEU A 27 6.32 -3.08 -5.02
CA LEU A 27 5.93 -4.04 -6.05
C LEU A 27 5.71 -5.44 -5.46
N PHE A 28 6.63 -5.90 -4.61
CA PHE A 28 6.51 -7.19 -3.94
C PHE A 28 5.22 -7.27 -3.09
N TRP A 29 4.97 -6.28 -2.25
CA TRP A 29 3.75 -6.24 -1.42
C TRP A 29 2.48 -6.15 -2.24
N GLY A 30 2.51 -5.40 -3.36
CA GLY A 30 1.39 -5.38 -4.30
C GLY A 30 1.10 -6.75 -4.90
N ILE A 31 2.12 -7.48 -5.36
CA ILE A 31 1.95 -8.83 -5.93
C ILE A 31 1.44 -9.79 -4.86
N MET A 32 1.98 -9.73 -3.64
CA MET A 32 1.52 -10.57 -2.52
C MET A 32 0.05 -10.29 -2.16
N ALA A 33 -0.35 -9.01 -2.13
CA ALA A 33 -1.75 -8.62 -1.91
C ALA A 33 -2.66 -9.11 -3.03
N PHE A 34 -2.23 -9.00 -4.29
CA PHE A 34 -2.96 -9.50 -5.46
C PHE A 34 -3.20 -11.01 -5.39
N ILE A 35 -2.15 -11.79 -5.12
CA ILE A 35 -2.24 -13.25 -5.01
C ILE A 35 -3.12 -13.62 -3.81
N GLY A 36 -2.88 -13.02 -2.64
CA GLY A 36 -3.67 -13.28 -1.43
C GLY A 36 -5.15 -13.00 -1.63
N PHE A 37 -5.49 -11.88 -2.29
CA PHE A 37 -6.87 -11.54 -2.62
C PHE A 37 -7.51 -12.59 -3.54
N ASN A 38 -6.82 -13.04 -4.59
CA ASN A 38 -7.34 -14.06 -5.50
C ASN A 38 -7.53 -15.42 -4.82
N LEU A 39 -6.67 -15.78 -3.86
CA LEU A 39 -6.81 -17.01 -3.07
C LEU A 39 -8.00 -16.93 -2.12
N ILE A 40 -8.19 -15.79 -1.45
CA ILE A 40 -9.36 -15.53 -0.60
C ILE A 40 -10.64 -15.58 -1.45
N TRP A 41 -10.61 -15.00 -2.65
CA TRP A 41 -11.74 -15.03 -3.59
C TRP A 41 -12.12 -16.45 -3.97
N LEU A 42 -11.13 -17.27 -4.34
CA LEU A 42 -11.33 -18.67 -4.71
C LEU A 42 -11.99 -19.48 -3.57
N GLY A 43 -11.63 -19.18 -2.31
CA GLY A 43 -12.14 -19.89 -1.15
C GLY A 43 -13.50 -19.42 -0.64
N LEU A 44 -13.80 -18.13 -0.71
CA LEU A 44 -14.97 -17.52 -0.07
C LEU A 44 -16.01 -16.98 -1.06
N VAL A 45 -15.57 -16.46 -2.20
CA VAL A 45 -16.38 -15.62 -3.10
C VAL A 45 -16.73 -16.33 -4.41
N GLU A 46 -15.96 -17.35 -4.82
CA GLU A 46 -16.18 -18.10 -6.07
C GLU A 46 -17.60 -18.65 -6.22
N ARG A 47 -18.24 -18.99 -5.09
CA ARG A 47 -19.64 -19.47 -5.08
C ARG A 47 -20.67 -18.40 -5.46
N PHE A 48 -20.31 -17.13 -5.35
CA PHE A 48 -21.19 -15.98 -5.57
C PHE A 48 -20.81 -15.18 -6.83
N ALA A 49 -19.51 -15.06 -7.11
CA ALA A 49 -19.00 -14.33 -8.26
C ALA A 49 -17.80 -15.05 -8.89
N PRO A 50 -17.73 -15.13 -10.23
CA PRO A 50 -16.66 -15.85 -10.91
C PRO A 50 -15.26 -15.32 -10.59
N GLN A 51 -14.24 -16.19 -10.65
CA GLN A 51 -12.85 -15.84 -10.38
C GLN A 51 -12.33 -14.65 -11.19
N TRP A 52 -12.76 -14.48 -12.44
CA TRP A 52 -12.31 -13.37 -13.28
C TRP A 52 -12.66 -11.99 -12.70
N VAL A 53 -13.75 -11.89 -11.94
CA VAL A 53 -14.15 -10.67 -11.23
C VAL A 53 -13.15 -10.38 -10.10
N GLY A 54 -12.76 -11.40 -9.35
CA GLY A 54 -11.71 -11.31 -8.33
C GLY A 54 -10.37 -10.86 -8.91
N THR A 55 -10.01 -11.38 -10.10
CA THR A 55 -8.80 -10.95 -10.81
C THR A 55 -8.82 -9.46 -11.14
N ILE A 56 -9.93 -8.94 -11.67
CA ILE A 56 -10.06 -7.51 -12.01
C ILE A 56 -9.96 -6.64 -10.76
N ILE A 57 -10.67 -7.01 -9.69
CA ILE A 57 -10.65 -6.24 -8.44
C ILE A 57 -9.26 -6.28 -7.80
N GLY A 58 -8.64 -7.46 -7.75
CA GLY A 58 -7.27 -7.61 -7.27
C GLY A 58 -6.30 -6.75 -8.08
N PHE A 59 -6.46 -6.68 -9.40
CA PHE A 59 -5.60 -5.87 -10.25
C PHE A 59 -5.78 -4.37 -9.98
N LEU A 60 -7.01 -3.90 -9.74
CA LEU A 60 -7.26 -2.52 -9.32
C LEU A 60 -6.64 -2.22 -7.95
N ILE A 61 -6.68 -3.16 -7.00
CA ILE A 61 -6.01 -3.02 -5.69
C ILE A 61 -4.49 -2.92 -5.87
N PHE A 62 -3.91 -3.78 -6.72
CA PHE A 62 -2.49 -3.72 -7.05
C PHE A 62 -2.09 -2.36 -7.64
N LEU A 63 -2.86 -1.86 -8.62
CA LEU A 63 -2.63 -0.55 -9.20
C LEU A 63 -2.80 0.58 -8.17
N ALA A 64 -3.76 0.47 -7.26
CA ALA A 64 -3.94 1.44 -6.19
C ALA A 64 -2.74 1.46 -5.24
N ILE A 65 -2.23 0.29 -4.83
CA ILE A 65 -1.02 0.15 -4.01
C ILE A 65 0.20 0.74 -4.74
N PHE A 66 0.32 0.50 -6.05
CA PHE A 66 1.44 1.01 -6.84
C PHE A 66 1.36 2.52 -7.14
N LYS A 67 0.15 3.06 -7.26
CA LYS A 67 -0.10 4.49 -7.51
C LYS A 67 -0.07 5.32 -6.23
N TYR A 68 -0.72 4.86 -5.18
CA TYR A 68 -0.91 5.57 -3.91
C TYR A 68 0.01 5.10 -2.78
N GLY A 69 0.82 4.06 -3.00
CA GLY A 69 1.91 3.74 -2.09
C GLY A 69 2.75 5.00 -1.84
N PRO A 70 3.16 5.30 -0.59
CA PRO A 70 3.97 6.47 -0.25
C PRO A 70 5.22 6.44 -1.11
N ARG A 71 5.17 7.22 -2.19
CA ARG A 71 6.32 7.46 -3.04
C ARG A 71 7.24 8.32 -2.21
N GLU A 72 8.50 7.91 -2.13
CA GLU A 72 9.55 8.91 -1.97
C GLU A 72 9.22 10.00 -2.99
N LYS A 73 8.90 11.21 -2.51
CA LYS A 73 9.05 12.38 -3.37
C LYS A 73 10.48 12.25 -3.83
N GLU A 74 10.68 11.93 -5.10
CA GLU A 74 11.95 12.20 -5.75
C GLU A 74 12.17 13.68 -5.42
N GLU A 75 13.06 13.94 -4.46
CA GLU A 75 13.64 15.26 -4.32
C GLU A 75 14.19 15.52 -5.73
N GLU A 76 13.56 16.48 -6.40
CA GLU A 76 13.91 16.95 -7.72
C GLU A 76 15.43 17.11 -7.76
N GLU A 77 16.12 16.26 -8.54
CA GLU A 77 17.38 16.65 -9.15
C GLU A 77 17.08 17.46 -10.41
#